data_AF-A0A496R1K2-F1
#
_entry.id   AF-A0A496R1K2-F1
#
_cell.length_a   1.000
_cell.length_b   1.000
_cell.length_c   1.000
_cell.angle_alpha   90.00
_cell.angle_beta   90.00
_cell.angle_gamma   90.00
#
_symmetry.space_group_name_H-M   'P 1'
#
loop_
_entity.id
_entity.type
_entity.pdbx_description
1 polymer ?
#
loop_
_entity_poly.entity_id
_entity_poly.type
_entity_poly.pdbx_seq_one_letter_code
_entity_poly.pdbx_strand_id
1 'polypeptide(L)' 'MIFNDSYTSCTLCHHNCGVNRLTGQRGLCGETGELRLAKAGLHFGEEPPLTGSGG' A
#
# COMPACT_ATOMS: atom_id res chain seq x y z
N MET A 1 -17.63 7.90 13.26
CA MET A 1 -16.90 7.17 12.20
C MET A 1 -16.01 6.16 12.89
N ILE A 2 -16.35 4.88 12.85
CA ILE A 2 -15.46 3.82 13.34
C ILE A 2 -14.60 3.45 12.13
N PHE A 3 -13.40 4.01 12.05
CA PHE A 3 -12.41 3.52 11.09
C PHE A 3 -11.94 2.16 11.59
N ASN A 4 -12.20 1.11 10.81
CA ASN A 4 -11.65 -0.21 11.08
C ASN A 4 -10.13 -0.10 10.94
N ASP A 5 -9.43 -0.08 12.08
CA ASP A 5 -8.00 0.12 12.11
C ASP A 5 -7.28 -1.16 11.67
N SER A 6 -7.12 -1.28 10.35
CA SER A 6 -6.47 -2.40 9.69
C SER A 6 -5.00 -2.57 10.10
N TYR A 7 -4.46 -1.65 10.91
CA TYR A 7 -3.10 -1.68 11.42
C TYR A 7 -3.03 -2.27 12.83
N THR A 8 -4.13 -2.28 13.61
CA THR A 8 -4.15 -2.88 14.96
C THR A 8 -4.10 -4.42 14.96
N SER A 9 -4.61 -5.03 13.89
CA SER A 9 -4.49 -6.47 13.60
C SER A 9 -4.31 -6.63 12.09
N CYS A 10 -3.06 -6.56 11.63
CA CYS A 10 -2.77 -6.40 10.22
C CYS A 10 -3.01 -7.67 9.38
N THR A 11 -4.02 -7.60 8.51
CA THR A 11 -4.37 -8.62 7.50
C THR A 11 -4.05 -8.20 6.06
N LEU A 12 -3.27 -7.12 5.90
CA LEU A 12 -2.96 -6.54 4.57
C LEU A 12 -1.88 -7.30 3.81
N CYS A 13 -0.98 -8.00 4.51
CA CYS A 13 0.02 -8.86 3.86
C CYS A 13 -0.55 -10.26 3.65
N HIS A 14 -0.08 -10.95 2.61
CA HIS A 14 -0.49 -12.33 2.28
C HIS A 14 -0.20 -13.36 3.38
N HIS A 15 0.64 -13.02 4.37
CA HIS A 15 0.91 -13.86 5.54
C HIS A 15 -0.11 -13.69 6.67
N ASN A 16 -1.08 -12.77 6.56
CA ASN A 16 -2.05 -12.46 7.62
C ASN A 16 -1.38 -12.29 8.99
N CYS A 17 -0.32 -11.48 9.05
CA CYS A 17 0.60 -11.44 10.19
C CYS A 17 -0.05 -11.06 11.54
N GLY A 18 -1.21 -10.39 11.55
CA GLY A 18 -1.97 -10.07 12.76
C GLY A 18 -1.29 -9.10 13.73
N VAL A 19 -0.09 -8.57 13.40
CA VAL A 19 0.64 -7.67 14.28
C VAL A 19 -0.03 -6.30 14.35
N ASN A 20 0.17 -5.62 15.48
CA ASN A 20 -0.24 -4.24 15.65
C ASN A 20 0.85 -3.28 15.16
N ARG A 21 0.65 -2.67 14.00
CA ARG A 21 1.59 -1.71 13.39
C ARG A 21 1.66 -0.39 14.17
N LEU A 22 0.62 -0.02 14.91
CA LEU A 22 0.59 1.21 15.70
C LEU A 22 1.52 1.17 16.92
N THR A 23 1.93 -0.03 17.35
CA THR A 23 2.88 -0.21 18.46
C THR A 23 4.31 -0.46 17.96
N GLY A 24 4.55 -0.30 16.65
CA GLY A 24 5.85 -0.53 16.03
C GLY A 24 6.19 -1.99 15.75
N GLN A 25 5.26 -2.93 15.96
CA GLN A 25 5.52 -4.34 15.66
C GLN A 25 5.71 -4.60 14.17
N ARG A 26 6.64 -5.51 13.86
CA ARG A 26 6.92 -5.97 12.51
C ARG A 26 6.55 -7.44 12.34
N GLY A 27 5.72 -7.72 11.34
CA GLY A 27 5.48 -9.08 10.86
C GLY A 27 6.54 -9.51 9.85
N LEU A 28 6.37 -10.72 9.28
CA LEU A 28 7.31 -11.31 8.32
C LEU A 28 7.54 -10.43 7.08
N CYS A 29 6.55 -9.67 6.63
CA CYS A 29 6.70 -8.78 5.47
C CYS A 29 7.59 -7.55 5.74
N GLY A 30 7.98 -7.27 6.98
CA GLY A 30 8.86 -6.16 7.33
C GLY A 30 8.23 -4.77 7.30
N GLU A 31 6.99 -4.62 6.80
CA GLU A 31 6.27 -3.35 6.73
C GLU A 31 6.09 -2.66 8.09
N THR A 32 5.87 -1.34 8.09
CA THR A 32 5.69 -0.52 9.31
C THR A 32 4.32 0.16 9.35
N GLY A 33 4.00 0.81 10.47
CA GLY A 33 2.85 1.72 10.56
C GLY A 33 3.08 3.09 9.91
N GLU A 34 4.31 3.38 9.48
CA GLU A 34 4.70 4.65 8.89
C GLU A 34 4.54 4.65 7.37
N LEU A 35 3.98 5.74 6.83
CA LEU A 35 3.88 5.97 5.39
C LEU A 35 5.26 6.24 4.79
N ARG A 36 5.61 5.53 3.72
CA ARG A 36 6.82 5.78 2.92
C ARG A 36 6.41 5.94 1.45
N LEU A 37 6.82 7.05 0.84
CA LEU A 37 6.50 7.37 -0.55
C LEU A 37 7.78 7.62 -1.34
N ALA A 38 7.90 6.97 -2.49
CA ALA A 38 9.00 7.21 -3.42
C ALA A 38 8.78 8.46 -4.29
N LYS A 39 7.51 8.77 -4.62
CA LYS A 39 7.13 9.90 -5.47
C LYS A 39 5.72 10.36 -5.13
N ALA A 40 5.53 11.68 -5.12
CA ALA A 40 4.21 12.30 -5.14
C ALA A 40 4.19 13.30 -6.29
N GLY A 41 3.33 13.08 -7.27
CA GLY A 41 3.24 13.93 -8.45
C GLY A 41 2.05 13.57 -9.30
N LEU A 42 1.59 14.52 -10.11
CA LEU A 42 0.53 14.30 -11.08
C LEU A 42 1.02 13.31 -12.14
N HIS A 43 0.25 12.26 -12.39
CA HIS A 43 0.54 11.28 -13.43
C HIS A 43 -0.13 11.70 -14.73
N PHE A 44 0.67 12.06 -15.74
CA PHE A 44 0.19 12.47 -17.07
C PHE A 44 0.29 11.34 -18.11
N GLY A 45 0.11 10.09 -17.67
CA GLY A 45 0.31 8.88 -18.47
C GLY A 45 1.70 8.27 -18.27
N GLU A 46 1.79 6.94 -18.26
CA GLU A 46 3.07 6.22 -18.19
C GLU A 46 3.65 5.95 -19.57
N GLU A 47 2.86 5.35 -20.46
CA GLU A 47 3.28 4.98 -21.80
C GLU A 47 2.20 5.38 -22.81
N PRO A 48 2.56 5.79 -24.03
CA PRO A 48 1.58 6.05 -25.08
C PRO A 48 0.71 4.80 -25.33
N PRO A 49 -0.57 4.95 -25.73
CA PRO A 49 -1.34 3.82 -26.20
C PRO A 49 -0.54 3.03 -27.25
N LEU A 50 -0.47 1.70 -27.09
CA LEU A 50 0.22 0.81 -28.04
C LEU A 50 -0.44 0.79 -29.43
N THR A 51 -1.63 1.37 -29.55
CA THR A 51 -2.39 1.48 -30.80
C THR A 51 -2.58 2.94 -31.17
N GLY A 52 -2.32 3.25 -32.45
CA GLY A 52 -2.62 4.55 -33.06
C GLY A 52 -4.06 4.63 -33.57
N SER A 53 -4.38 5.69 -34.31
CA SER A 53 -5.67 5.87 -34.97
C SER A 53 -5.95 4.73 -35.96
N GLY A 54 -6.88 3.83 -35.61
CA GLY A 54 -7.30 2.72 -36.47
C GLY A 54 -7.53 1.39 -35.75
N GLY A 55 -7.00 1.24 -34.53
CA GLY A 55 -7.04 -0.02 -33.79
C GLY A 55 -5.82 -0.88 -34.04
#